data_AF-A0A2T6FD62-F1
#
_entry.id   AF-A0A2T6FD62-F1
#
_cell.length_a   1.000
_cell.length_b   1.000
_cell.length_c   1.000
_cell.angle_alpha   90.00
_cell.angle_beta   90.00
_cell.angle_gamma   90.00
#
_symmetry.space_group_name_H-M   'P 1'
#
loop_
_entity.id
_entity.type
_entity.pdbx_description
1 polymer ?
#
loop_
_entity_poly.entity_id
_entity_poly.type
_entity_poly.pdbx_seq_one_letter_code
_entity_poly.pdbx_strand_id
1 'polypeptide(L)'
;MAKWKPEGSCHGLEYLHIVYKSKIKSIYLGIKCTDSVNFSIKRQSWLDNVFKSIGVSNEFETKDPEFDDSFYLITDNAALQRLIASSEMLRLAIKNIMRRERTTDLKPKQIYCKNGRFWVVFSVGGGYETADIEHVSLSLQKYFNDVVSSLNKETLSKSAWIDPFVIRAALFLAVSSGLAINGVVQWVRSYFGYFPLVLDNSPVFYDALKYSAFFLLIFLVVALFSLRRSARTHIVLLELSTVGALGIFLSTAMEMRDINMEWDRSPPQIHNVAIVNKYEQRSSGRRKRTHYYVVVKDWRCQCGNYKFEMSRAMYNSIGGDSISVIQKSGYLGYPWISQVLLNPHNF
;
A
#
# COMPACT_ATOMS: atom_id res chain seq x y z
N MET A 1 8.96 21.33 -0.28
CA MET A 1 8.66 22.34 0.77
C MET A 1 7.46 23.26 0.47
N ALA A 2 6.83 23.21 -0.72
CA ALA A 2 5.78 24.16 -1.11
C ALA A 2 4.38 23.96 -0.48
N LYS A 3 4.10 22.85 0.21
CA LYS A 3 2.73 22.49 0.65
C LYS A 3 2.15 23.38 1.77
N TRP A 4 2.95 24.23 2.41
CA TRP A 4 2.56 24.95 3.64
C TRP A 4 2.78 26.47 3.54
N LYS A 5 2.84 27.02 2.32
CA LYS A 5 2.93 28.46 2.13
C LYS A 5 1.51 29.04 2.15
N PRO A 6 1.19 29.98 3.04
CA PRO A 6 -0.13 30.59 3.06
C PRO A 6 -0.39 31.43 1.81
N GLU A 7 -1.65 31.49 1.41
CA GLU A 7 -2.15 32.33 0.31
C GLU A 7 -2.49 33.74 0.80
N GLY A 8 -2.93 33.84 2.06
CA GLY A 8 -3.30 35.11 2.69
C GLY A 8 -3.39 34.98 4.20
N SER A 9 -3.87 36.04 4.84
CA SER A 9 -4.14 36.07 6.28
C SER A 9 -5.43 36.81 6.58
N CYS A 10 -6.18 36.35 7.58
CA CYS A 10 -7.42 36.96 8.04
C CYS A 10 -7.46 36.91 9.57
N HIS A 11 -7.71 38.05 10.22
CA HIS A 11 -7.68 38.18 11.69
C HIS A 11 -6.43 37.56 12.35
N GLY A 12 -5.25 37.75 11.74
CA GLY A 12 -3.99 37.20 12.25
C GLY A 12 -3.79 35.70 12.04
N LEU A 13 -4.76 35.00 11.44
CA LEU A 13 -4.62 33.62 11.01
C LEU A 13 -4.24 33.56 9.53
N GLU A 14 -3.19 32.82 9.22
CA GLU A 14 -2.79 32.48 7.86
C GLU A 14 -3.78 31.47 7.26
N TYR A 15 -4.10 31.54 5.97
CA TYR A 15 -4.94 30.54 5.31
C TYR A 15 -4.36 30.00 4.00
N LEU A 16 -4.77 28.79 3.62
CA LEU A 16 -4.41 28.12 2.38
C LEU A 16 -5.57 27.24 1.89
N HIS A 17 -5.95 27.38 0.62
CA HIS A 17 -6.91 26.50 -0.02
C HIS A 17 -6.24 25.28 -0.67
N ILE A 18 -6.86 24.11 -0.51
CA ILE A 18 -6.50 22.92 -1.26
C ILE A 18 -7.56 22.66 -2.32
N VAL A 19 -7.18 22.91 -3.57
CA VAL A 19 -8.04 22.78 -4.76
C VAL A 19 -7.80 21.43 -5.44
N TYR A 20 -8.88 20.72 -5.78
CA TYR A 20 -8.83 19.50 -6.58
C TYR A 20 -9.91 19.55 -7.66
N LYS A 21 -9.51 19.38 -8.93
CA LYS A 21 -10.40 19.50 -10.10
C LYS A 21 -11.24 20.79 -10.04
N SER A 22 -10.56 21.93 -9.82
CA SER A 22 -11.16 23.27 -9.72
C SER A 22 -12.18 23.46 -8.60
N LYS A 23 -12.28 22.54 -7.64
CA LYS A 23 -13.12 22.67 -6.44
C LYS A 23 -12.27 22.74 -5.19
N ILE A 24 -12.59 23.66 -4.29
CA ILE A 24 -11.96 23.74 -2.98
C ILE A 24 -12.42 22.52 -2.18
N LYS A 25 -11.47 21.68 -1.75
CA LYS A 25 -11.74 20.47 -0.96
C LYS A 25 -11.46 20.66 0.51
N SER A 26 -10.47 21.48 0.84
CA SER A 26 -10.06 21.71 2.21
C SER A 26 -9.45 23.10 2.36
N ILE A 27 -9.57 23.64 3.56
CA ILE A 27 -8.96 24.92 3.95
C ILE A 27 -8.08 24.65 5.15
N TYR A 28 -6.92 25.27 5.14
CA TYR A 28 -5.97 25.24 6.21
C TYR A 28 -5.99 26.62 6.84
N LEU A 29 -6.32 26.71 8.13
CA LEU A 29 -6.14 27.94 8.91
C LEU A 29 -4.97 27.72 9.85
N GLY A 30 -4.07 28.69 9.94
CA GLY A 30 -2.81 28.52 10.64
C GLY A 30 -2.34 29.76 11.35
N ILE A 31 -1.39 29.57 12.25
CA ILE A 31 -0.69 30.63 12.96
C ILE A 31 0.75 30.20 13.16
N LYS A 32 1.69 31.16 13.18
CA LYS A 32 3.09 30.87 13.48
C LYS A 32 3.23 30.35 14.90
N CYS A 33 4.09 29.35 15.07
CA CYS A 33 4.36 28.64 16.31
C CYS A 33 5.85 28.31 16.39
N THR A 34 6.34 27.88 17.56
CA THR A 34 7.71 27.38 17.71
C THR A 34 8.03 26.23 16.73
N ASP A 35 9.27 26.22 16.20
CA ASP A 35 9.77 25.23 15.24
C ASP A 35 10.09 23.87 15.87
N SER A 36 10.21 23.85 17.19
CA SER A 36 10.56 22.67 18.01
C SER A 36 9.43 21.64 18.15
N VAL A 37 8.21 21.98 17.71
CA VAL A 37 7.02 21.17 17.94
C VAL A 37 6.53 20.50 16.65
N ASN A 38 6.48 19.17 16.66
CA ASN A 38 5.86 18.37 15.61
C ASN A 38 4.81 17.42 16.19
N PHE A 39 3.55 17.64 15.83
CA PHE A 39 2.46 16.72 16.18
C PHE A 39 1.29 16.82 15.21
N SER A 40 0.40 15.84 15.30
CA SER A 40 -0.91 15.93 14.71
C SER A 40 -1.99 15.40 15.65
N ILE A 41 -3.15 16.04 15.63
CA ILE A 41 -4.33 15.58 16.37
C ILE A 41 -5.46 15.42 15.37
N LYS A 42 -6.04 14.23 15.26
CA LYS A 42 -7.22 13.97 14.43
C LYS A 42 -8.36 13.50 15.32
N ARG A 43 -9.59 13.49 14.83
CA ARG A 43 -10.65 12.74 15.51
C ARG A 43 -10.31 11.25 15.48
N GLN A 44 -10.55 10.57 16.60
CA GLN A 44 -10.32 9.14 16.68
C GLN A 44 -11.26 8.40 15.72
N SER A 45 -10.71 7.51 14.91
CA SER A 45 -11.49 6.67 14.00
C SER A 45 -11.79 5.31 14.65
N TRP A 46 -12.81 4.62 14.13
CA TRP A 46 -13.13 3.27 14.59
C TRP A 46 -11.93 2.30 14.41
N LEU A 47 -11.11 2.50 13.36
CA LEU A 47 -9.89 1.71 13.16
C LEU A 47 -8.85 1.99 14.24
N ASP A 48 -8.66 3.26 14.62
CA ASP A 48 -7.75 3.61 15.71
C ASP A 48 -8.19 2.92 17.01
N ASN A 49 -9.51 2.84 17.28
CA ASN A 49 -10.07 2.13 18.44
C ASN A 49 -9.78 0.63 18.41
N VAL A 50 -9.90 -0.02 17.25
CA VAL A 50 -9.57 -1.44 17.10
C VAL A 50 -8.08 -1.68 17.36
N PHE A 51 -7.20 -0.84 16.81
CA PHE A 51 -5.75 -0.99 17.04
C PHE A 51 -5.34 -0.70 18.49
N LYS A 52 -6.05 0.22 19.17
CA LYS A 52 -5.88 0.49 20.60
C LYS A 52 -6.32 -0.72 21.43
N SER A 53 -7.47 -1.33 21.12
CA SER A 53 -8.00 -2.46 21.90
C SER A 53 -7.16 -3.72 21.82
N ILE A 54 -6.50 -3.98 20.68
CA ILE A 54 -5.57 -5.11 20.51
C ILE A 54 -4.14 -4.80 21.01
N GLY A 55 -3.89 -3.59 21.54
CA GLY A 55 -2.60 -3.19 22.10
C GLY A 55 -1.48 -2.93 21.08
N VAL A 56 -1.84 -2.73 19.80
CA VAL A 56 -0.87 -2.47 18.71
C VAL A 56 -0.33 -1.04 18.79
N SER A 57 -1.16 -0.07 19.15
CA SER A 57 -0.77 1.32 19.37
C SER A 57 -0.79 1.66 20.87
N ASN A 58 0.32 2.19 21.38
CA ASN A 58 0.36 2.81 22.71
C ASN A 58 0.14 4.29 22.50
N GLU A 59 -1.13 4.67 22.46
CA GLU A 59 -1.48 6.07 22.45
C GLU A 59 -1.14 6.70 23.81
N PHE A 60 -0.67 7.94 23.78
CA PHE A 60 -0.49 8.72 24.98
C PHE A 60 -1.86 9.22 25.47
N GLU A 61 -2.22 8.88 26.71
CA GLU A 61 -3.45 9.34 27.34
C GLU A 61 -3.20 10.60 28.16
N THR A 62 -4.06 11.59 27.97
CA THR A 62 -3.99 12.87 28.68
C THR A 62 -4.60 12.82 30.08
N LYS A 63 -5.30 11.72 30.41
CA LYS A 63 -6.12 11.53 31.62
C LYS A 63 -7.37 12.41 31.65
N ASP A 64 -7.78 12.91 30.49
CA ASP A 64 -9.06 13.59 30.28
C ASP A 64 -9.89 12.68 29.35
N PRO A 65 -10.84 11.89 29.90
CA PRO A 65 -11.60 10.92 29.10
C PRO A 65 -12.30 11.55 27.91
N GLU A 66 -12.81 12.77 28.08
CA GLU A 66 -13.50 13.49 27.02
C GLU A 66 -12.55 13.82 25.85
N PHE A 67 -11.28 14.11 26.16
CA PHE A 67 -10.24 14.34 25.16
C PHE A 67 -9.78 13.01 24.54
N ASP A 68 -9.45 12.03 25.38
CA ASP A 68 -8.84 10.76 24.99
C ASP A 68 -9.81 9.86 24.18
N ASP A 69 -11.13 10.00 24.37
CA ASP A 69 -12.16 9.30 23.59
C ASP A 69 -12.53 10.03 22.28
N SER A 70 -12.18 11.32 22.18
CA SER A 70 -12.55 12.16 21.02
C SER A 70 -11.43 12.31 20.01
N PHE A 71 -10.17 12.29 20.48
CA PHE A 71 -9.02 12.70 19.70
C PHE A 71 -7.90 11.67 19.74
N TYR A 72 -7.26 11.50 18.59
CA TYR A 72 -6.07 10.68 18.44
C TYR A 72 -4.82 11.54 18.32
N LEU A 73 -3.89 11.45 19.29
CA LEU A 73 -2.66 12.26 19.33
C LEU A 73 -1.49 11.51 18.68
N ILE A 74 -0.94 12.09 17.61
CA ILE A 74 0.22 11.57 16.88
C ILE A 74 1.44 12.44 17.20
N THR A 75 2.21 12.01 18.19
CA THR A 75 3.53 12.58 18.48
C THR A 75 4.39 11.58 19.25
N ASP A 76 5.69 11.57 18.96
CA ASP A 76 6.69 10.79 19.70
C ASP A 76 7.49 11.69 20.68
N ASN A 77 7.13 12.98 20.80
CA ASN A 77 7.77 13.92 21.71
C ASN A 77 7.15 13.82 23.11
N ALA A 78 7.84 13.14 24.03
CA ALA A 78 7.39 12.95 25.41
C ALA A 78 7.17 14.26 26.18
N ALA A 79 7.93 15.32 25.89
CA ALA A 79 7.76 16.62 26.55
C ALA A 79 6.45 17.29 26.10
N LEU A 80 6.13 17.22 24.80
CA LEU A 80 4.85 17.69 24.28
C LEU A 80 3.68 16.88 24.84
N GLN A 81 3.82 15.55 24.91
CA GLN A 81 2.80 14.68 25.53
C GLN A 81 2.49 15.15 26.96
N ARG A 82 3.52 15.35 27.79
CA ARG A 82 3.36 15.88 29.15
C ARG A 82 2.70 17.25 29.18
N LEU A 83 3.08 18.17 28.27
CA LEU A 83 2.47 19.50 28.16
C LEU A 83 0.97 19.41 27.86
N ILE A 84 0.57 18.55 26.92
CA ILE A 84 -0.85 18.35 26.59
C ILE A 84 -1.60 17.74 27.78
N ALA A 85 -1.00 16.80 28.50
CA ALA A 85 -1.60 16.22 29.70
C ALA A 85 -1.66 17.18 30.91
N SER A 86 -0.71 18.09 31.06
CA SER A 86 -0.69 19.03 32.19
C SER A 86 -1.51 20.30 31.94
N SER A 87 -1.66 20.74 30.69
CA SER A 87 -2.35 21.98 30.34
C SER A 87 -3.81 21.76 29.96
N GLU A 88 -4.73 21.98 30.92
CA GLU A 88 -6.18 21.96 30.67
C GLU A 88 -6.58 23.01 29.63
N MET A 89 -5.98 24.20 29.69
CA MET A 89 -6.21 25.28 28.71
C MET A 89 -5.91 24.83 27.29
N LEU A 90 -4.78 24.14 27.08
CA LEU A 90 -4.41 23.61 25.76
C LEU A 90 -5.42 22.56 25.28
N ARG A 91 -5.82 21.63 26.14
CA ARG A 91 -6.84 20.63 25.80
C ARG A 91 -8.17 21.28 25.46
N LEU A 92 -8.67 22.21 26.27
CA LEU A 92 -9.92 22.93 26.03
C LEU A 92 -9.89 23.71 24.72
N ALA A 93 -8.79 24.41 24.42
CA ALA A 93 -8.63 25.12 23.16
C ALA A 93 -8.69 24.16 21.95
N ILE A 94 -8.01 23.01 22.03
CA ILE A 94 -8.08 21.95 21.02
C ILE A 94 -9.51 21.39 20.89
N LYS A 95 -10.17 21.09 22.01
CA LYS A 95 -11.57 20.60 22.04
C LYS A 95 -12.49 21.61 21.35
N ASN A 96 -12.39 22.89 21.67
CA ASN A 96 -13.22 23.95 21.10
C ASN A 96 -12.99 24.14 19.59
N ILE A 97 -11.73 24.10 19.15
CA ILE A 97 -11.39 24.12 17.71
C ILE A 97 -12.04 22.93 17.00
N MET A 98 -11.94 21.72 17.58
CA MET A 98 -12.36 20.49 16.92
C MET A 98 -13.85 20.17 17.08
N ARG A 99 -14.53 20.70 18.10
CA ARG A 99 -15.97 20.49 18.38
C ARG A 99 -16.89 21.39 17.60
N ARG A 100 -16.37 22.46 17.00
CA ARG A 100 -17.16 23.40 16.20
C ARG A 100 -18.17 22.63 15.34
N GLU A 101 -19.45 22.92 15.60
CA GLU A 101 -20.56 22.11 15.14
C GLU A 101 -20.62 22.06 13.62
N ARG A 102 -21.25 20.99 13.11
CA ARG A 102 -21.47 20.72 11.67
C ARG A 102 -22.40 21.73 10.98
N THR A 103 -22.79 22.80 11.66
CA THR A 103 -23.72 23.83 11.20
C THR A 103 -23.11 24.74 10.15
N THR A 104 -21.78 24.81 10.07
CA THR A 104 -21.07 25.47 8.97
C THR A 104 -20.63 24.47 7.90
N ASP A 105 -20.44 24.95 6.67
CA ASP A 105 -19.80 24.19 5.59
C ASP A 105 -18.33 23.85 5.88
N LEU A 106 -17.75 24.33 6.99
CA LEU A 106 -16.38 24.05 7.40
C LEU A 106 -16.32 23.13 8.61
N LYS A 107 -15.93 21.87 8.37
CA LYS A 107 -15.83 20.85 9.43
C LYS A 107 -14.37 20.60 9.78
N PRO A 108 -13.93 20.81 11.04
CA PRO A 108 -12.55 20.52 11.45
C PRO A 108 -12.27 19.02 11.34
N LYS A 109 -11.19 18.68 10.64
CA LYS A 109 -10.74 17.29 10.42
C LYS A 109 -9.54 16.94 11.27
N GLN A 110 -8.55 17.82 11.28
CA GLN A 110 -7.24 17.51 11.82
C GLN A 110 -6.47 18.78 12.16
N ILE A 111 -5.66 18.70 13.21
CA ILE A 111 -4.70 19.70 13.64
C ILE A 111 -3.29 19.18 13.33
N TYR A 112 -2.41 20.08 12.93
CA TYR A 112 -0.99 19.83 12.76
C TYR A 112 -0.18 20.94 13.41
N CYS A 113 0.91 20.61 14.07
CA CYS A 113 1.99 21.56 14.29
C CYS A 113 3.20 21.03 13.54
N LYS A 114 3.69 21.78 12.54
CA LYS A 114 4.83 21.38 11.73
C LYS A 114 5.52 22.60 11.11
N ASN A 115 6.85 22.58 11.07
CA ASN A 115 7.68 23.63 10.47
C ASN A 115 7.36 25.04 11.03
N GLY A 116 7.23 25.16 12.35
CA GLY A 116 6.99 26.44 13.01
C GLY A 116 5.60 27.02 12.77
N ARG A 117 4.60 26.17 12.49
CA ARG A 117 3.22 26.59 12.30
C ARG A 117 2.25 25.59 12.89
N PHE A 118 1.24 26.11 13.55
CA PHE A 118 0.05 25.39 13.97
C PHE A 118 -1.02 25.57 12.90
N TRP A 119 -1.55 24.47 12.36
CA TRP A 119 -2.54 24.42 11.30
C TRP A 119 -3.75 23.60 11.75
N VAL A 120 -4.95 24.07 11.40
CA VAL A 120 -6.20 23.32 11.50
C VAL A 120 -6.75 23.15 10.10
N VAL A 121 -7.05 21.91 9.75
CA VAL A 121 -7.59 21.51 8.45
C VAL A 121 -9.09 21.35 8.55
N PHE A 122 -9.79 22.10 7.72
CA PHE A 122 -11.23 22.03 7.56
C PHE A 122 -11.57 21.34 6.24
N SER A 123 -12.50 20.40 6.27
CA SER A 123 -13.20 20.01 5.04
C SER A 123 -14.29 20.99 4.70
N VAL A 124 -14.42 21.21 3.40
CA VAL A 124 -15.36 22.14 2.81
C VAL A 124 -16.61 21.39 2.34
N GLY A 125 -17.78 21.88 2.74
CA GLY A 125 -19.12 21.46 2.35
C GLY A 125 -19.56 22.08 1.03
N GLY A 126 -20.82 21.88 0.66
CA GLY A 126 -21.34 22.30 -0.64
C GLY A 126 -21.60 23.81 -0.74
N GLY A 127 -21.92 24.46 0.39
CA GLY A 127 -22.31 25.87 0.46
C GLY A 127 -21.16 26.82 0.83
N TYR A 128 -19.91 26.35 0.77
CA TYR A 128 -18.78 27.18 1.17
C TYR A 128 -18.58 28.39 0.26
N GLU A 129 -18.42 29.54 0.90
CA GLU A 129 -18.01 30.80 0.28
C GLU A 129 -16.72 31.31 0.93
N THR A 130 -15.90 32.04 0.16
CA THR A 130 -14.65 32.62 0.70
C THR A 130 -14.86 33.55 1.90
N ALA A 131 -16.04 34.16 2.04
CA ALA A 131 -16.42 34.96 3.20
C ALA A 131 -16.49 34.13 4.50
N ASP A 132 -16.74 32.81 4.41
CA ASP A 132 -16.77 31.93 5.58
C ASP A 132 -15.43 31.89 6.31
N ILE A 133 -14.31 32.10 5.60
CA ILE A 133 -12.98 32.16 6.22
C ILE A 133 -12.91 33.27 7.25
N GLU A 134 -13.50 34.43 6.96
CA GLU A 134 -13.41 35.59 7.85
C GLU A 134 -14.14 35.31 9.17
N HIS A 135 -15.39 34.86 9.08
CA HIS A 135 -16.20 34.48 10.22
C HIS A 135 -15.54 33.34 11.04
N VAL A 136 -15.02 32.31 10.36
CA VAL A 136 -14.35 31.18 11.01
C VAL A 136 -13.04 31.60 11.67
N SER A 137 -12.26 32.47 11.03
CA SER A 137 -10.99 32.96 11.56
C SER A 137 -11.21 33.82 12.80
N LEU A 138 -12.16 34.76 12.76
CA LEU A 138 -12.49 35.62 13.89
C LEU A 138 -12.90 34.82 15.13
N SER A 139 -13.79 33.84 14.94
CA SER A 139 -14.30 33.00 16.03
C SER A 139 -13.28 31.99 16.58
N LEU A 140 -12.24 31.63 15.83
CA LEU A 140 -11.19 30.70 16.29
C LEU A 140 -9.92 31.38 16.78
N GLN A 141 -9.75 32.67 16.50
CA GLN A 141 -8.53 33.41 16.79
C GLN A 141 -8.06 33.24 18.25
N LYS A 142 -8.99 33.37 19.21
CA LYS A 142 -8.70 33.18 20.64
C LYS A 142 -8.10 31.80 20.90
N TYR A 143 -8.74 30.73 20.44
CA TYR A 143 -8.28 29.36 20.69
C TYR A 143 -6.93 29.07 20.01
N PHE A 144 -6.68 29.63 18.83
CA PHE A 144 -5.36 29.53 18.17
C PHE A 144 -4.26 30.18 19.02
N ASN A 145 -4.53 31.37 19.57
CA ASN A 145 -3.60 32.07 20.45
C ASN A 145 -3.38 31.32 21.78
N ASP A 146 -4.43 30.73 22.36
CA ASP A 146 -4.33 29.92 23.58
C ASP A 146 -3.44 28.68 23.36
N VAL A 147 -3.56 28.03 22.18
CA VAL A 147 -2.68 26.92 21.81
C VAL A 147 -1.24 27.38 21.63
N VAL A 148 -0.99 28.42 20.82
CA VAL A 148 0.37 28.90 20.55
C VAL A 148 1.06 29.40 21.81
N SER A 149 0.35 30.13 22.67
CA SER A 149 0.91 30.61 23.94
C SER A 149 1.27 29.45 24.87
N SER A 150 0.47 28.39 24.91
CA SER A 150 0.78 27.18 25.66
C SER A 150 2.00 26.45 25.08
N LEU A 151 2.10 26.33 23.76
CA LEU A 151 3.22 25.67 23.07
C LEU A 151 4.54 26.46 23.19
N ASN A 152 4.49 27.79 23.20
CA ASN A 152 5.68 28.65 23.29
C ASN A 152 6.24 28.78 24.72
N LYS A 153 5.44 28.50 25.76
CA LYS A 153 5.89 28.56 27.16
C LYS A 153 6.89 27.47 27.49
N GLU A 154 6.82 26.33 26.81
CA GLU A 154 7.74 25.22 27.03
C GLU A 154 8.94 25.32 26.10
N THR A 155 10.14 25.28 26.69
CA THR A 155 11.37 25.16 25.91
C THR A 155 11.52 23.72 25.48
N LEU A 156 10.77 23.34 24.46
CA LEU A 156 10.85 22.00 23.90
C LEU A 156 12.22 21.88 23.21
N SER A 157 13.02 20.93 23.72
CA SER A 157 14.28 20.52 23.09
C SER A 157 14.04 20.42 21.58
N LYS A 158 14.86 21.16 20.80
CA LYS A 158 14.91 21.04 19.34
C LYS A 158 15.38 19.64 19.00
N SER A 159 14.48 18.67 19.05
CA SER A 159 14.71 17.35 18.48
C SER A 159 14.61 17.50 16.96
N ALA A 160 15.66 18.06 16.37
CA ALA A 160 15.88 18.07 14.93
C ALA A 160 16.25 16.68 14.38
N TRP A 161 16.11 15.62 15.18
CA TRP A 161 16.63 14.31 14.88
C TRP A 161 15.60 13.40 14.23
N ILE A 162 16.07 12.73 13.19
CA ILE A 162 15.36 11.79 12.33
C ILE A 162 14.65 10.78 13.21
N ASP A 163 13.32 10.86 13.24
CA ASP A 163 12.45 9.94 13.95
C ASP A 163 12.84 8.49 13.59
N PRO A 164 13.43 7.70 14.52
CA PRO A 164 13.90 6.35 14.22
C PRO A 164 12.77 5.45 13.72
N PHE A 165 11.53 5.76 14.12
CA PHE A 165 10.34 5.10 13.59
C PHE A 165 10.23 5.30 12.08
N VAL A 166 10.46 6.52 11.56
CA VAL A 166 10.34 6.83 10.13
C VAL A 166 11.33 6.03 9.30
N ILE A 167 12.58 5.89 9.74
CA ILE A 167 13.58 5.07 9.02
C ILE A 167 13.14 3.61 9.02
N ARG A 168 12.74 3.06 10.18
CA ARG A 168 12.31 1.66 10.27
C ARG A 168 11.08 1.39 9.41
N ALA A 169 10.07 2.27 9.48
CA ALA A 169 8.88 2.19 8.66
C ALA A 169 9.22 2.24 7.17
N ALA A 170 10.07 3.19 6.76
CA ALA A 170 10.52 3.30 5.37
C ALA A 170 11.24 2.02 4.90
N LEU A 171 12.04 1.38 5.75
CA LEU A 171 12.69 0.10 5.43
C LEU A 171 11.66 -1.02 5.19
N PHE A 172 10.69 -1.20 6.10
CA PHE A 172 9.64 -2.21 5.93
C PHE A 172 8.81 -1.97 4.66
N LEU A 173 8.44 -0.71 4.40
CA LEU A 173 7.71 -0.33 3.20
C LEU A 173 8.54 -0.53 1.92
N ALA A 174 9.85 -0.26 1.96
CA ALA A 174 10.75 -0.51 0.84
C ALA A 174 10.88 -2.00 0.53
N VAL A 175 11.03 -2.85 1.55
CA VAL A 175 11.05 -4.31 1.39
C VAL A 175 9.73 -4.82 0.80
N SER A 176 8.60 -4.39 1.38
CA SER A 176 7.26 -4.72 0.88
C SER A 176 7.05 -4.33 -0.58
N SER A 177 7.42 -3.09 -0.93
CA SER A 177 7.32 -2.58 -2.30
C SER A 177 8.25 -3.30 -3.26
N GLY A 178 9.48 -3.62 -2.82
CA GLY A 178 10.46 -4.39 -3.58
C GLY A 178 9.96 -5.78 -3.94
N LEU A 179 9.35 -6.49 -2.97
CA LEU A 179 8.71 -7.78 -3.21
C LEU A 179 7.51 -7.66 -4.15
N ALA A 180 6.69 -6.62 -4.03
CA ALA A 180 5.59 -6.39 -4.96
C ALA A 180 6.08 -6.14 -6.39
N ILE A 181 7.07 -5.28 -6.57
CA ILE A 181 7.67 -4.99 -7.88
C ILE A 181 8.30 -6.26 -8.46
N ASN A 182 9.10 -6.99 -7.68
CA ASN A 182 9.73 -8.24 -8.13
C ASN A 182 8.68 -9.26 -8.57
N GLY A 183 7.67 -9.53 -7.73
CA GLY A 183 6.61 -10.47 -8.05
C GLY A 183 5.83 -10.10 -9.32
N VAL A 184 5.52 -8.81 -9.51
CA VAL A 184 4.86 -8.33 -10.73
C VAL A 184 5.75 -8.48 -11.96
N VAL A 185 7.03 -8.11 -11.87
CA VAL A 185 7.99 -8.24 -12.98
C VAL A 185 8.13 -9.70 -13.38
N GLN A 186 8.28 -10.61 -12.42
CA GLN A 186 8.41 -12.03 -12.68
C GLN A 186 7.13 -12.63 -13.26
N TRP A 187 5.97 -12.22 -12.74
CA TRP A 187 4.68 -12.65 -13.28
C TRP A 187 4.50 -12.18 -14.73
N VAL A 188 4.81 -10.92 -15.03
CA VAL A 188 4.78 -10.37 -16.40
C VAL A 188 5.74 -11.13 -17.32
N ARG A 189 6.97 -11.41 -16.87
CA ARG A 189 7.95 -12.22 -17.60
C ARG A 189 7.39 -13.60 -17.92
N SER A 190 6.76 -14.26 -16.94
CA SER A 190 6.16 -15.59 -17.10
C SER A 190 4.97 -15.58 -18.06
N TYR A 191 4.17 -14.51 -18.06
CA TYR A 191 2.99 -14.38 -18.90
C TYR A 191 3.32 -14.20 -20.39
N PHE A 192 4.47 -13.60 -20.70
CA PHE A 192 4.92 -13.39 -22.08
C PHE A 192 5.84 -14.50 -22.62
N GLY A 193 6.33 -15.40 -21.76
CA GLY A 193 7.12 -16.56 -22.18
C GLY A 193 6.22 -17.73 -22.61
N TYR A 194 6.53 -18.38 -23.72
CA TYR A 194 5.82 -19.60 -24.16
C TYR A 194 6.33 -20.85 -23.45
N PHE A 195 7.66 -20.95 -23.29
CA PHE A 195 8.35 -22.03 -22.59
C PHE A 195 9.53 -21.43 -21.81
N PRO A 196 9.90 -21.98 -20.65
CA PRO A 196 9.30 -23.14 -19.98
C PRO A 196 7.99 -22.82 -19.22
N LEU A 197 7.11 -23.83 -19.13
CA LEU A 197 5.71 -23.71 -18.68
C LEU A 197 5.37 -24.80 -17.64
N VAL A 198 4.78 -24.43 -16.50
CA VAL A 198 4.25 -25.40 -15.52
C VAL A 198 2.88 -25.90 -15.99
N LEU A 199 2.67 -27.22 -15.99
CA LEU A 199 1.47 -27.85 -16.54
C LEU A 199 0.18 -27.48 -15.81
N ASP A 200 0.25 -27.30 -14.49
CA ASP A 200 -0.85 -26.82 -13.66
C ASP A 200 -0.29 -25.85 -12.61
N ASN A 201 -0.69 -24.58 -12.70
CA ASN A 201 -0.27 -23.56 -11.75
C ASN A 201 -1.07 -23.60 -10.44
N SER A 202 -2.21 -24.31 -10.41
CA SER A 202 -3.08 -24.40 -9.23
C SER A 202 -2.36 -24.92 -7.98
N PRO A 203 -1.62 -26.06 -8.02
CA PRO A 203 -0.88 -26.53 -6.86
C PRO A 203 0.23 -25.55 -6.43
N VAL A 204 0.93 -24.94 -7.40
CA VAL A 204 1.97 -23.93 -7.12
C VAL A 204 1.38 -22.74 -6.37
N PHE A 205 0.24 -22.21 -6.83
CA PHE A 205 -0.43 -21.09 -6.17
C PHE A 205 -1.02 -21.46 -4.80
N TYR A 206 -1.55 -22.67 -4.64
CA TYR A 206 -2.04 -23.14 -3.36
C TYR A 206 -0.92 -23.21 -2.32
N ASP A 207 0.22 -23.80 -2.68
CA ASP A 207 1.36 -23.88 -1.77
C ASP A 207 2.01 -22.51 -1.55
N ALA A 208 2.13 -21.68 -2.60
CA ALA A 208 2.61 -20.32 -2.48
C ALA A 208 1.73 -19.48 -1.54
N LEU A 209 0.41 -19.68 -1.52
CA LEU A 209 -0.50 -19.01 -0.60
C LEU A 209 -0.24 -19.41 0.87
N LYS A 210 0.05 -20.70 1.13
CA LYS A 210 0.40 -21.16 2.49
C LYS A 210 1.71 -20.55 2.96
N TYR A 211 2.76 -20.63 2.13
CA TYR A 211 4.08 -20.10 2.48
C TYR A 211 4.06 -18.56 2.57
N SER A 212 3.33 -17.88 1.70
CA SER A 212 3.19 -16.42 1.76
C SER A 212 2.44 -15.96 3.01
N ALA A 213 1.40 -16.67 3.44
CA ALA A 213 0.72 -16.39 4.70
C ALA A 213 1.66 -16.54 5.91
N PHE A 214 2.50 -17.58 5.92
CA PHE A 214 3.52 -17.78 6.94
C PHE A 214 4.57 -16.66 6.94
N PHE A 215 5.13 -16.31 5.78
CA PHE A 215 6.10 -15.22 5.65
C PHE A 215 5.50 -13.86 6.01
N LEU A 216 4.26 -13.59 5.61
CA LEU A 216 3.54 -12.37 5.97
C LEU A 216 3.35 -12.29 7.49
N LEU A 217 2.97 -13.38 8.15
CA LEU A 217 2.83 -13.41 9.61
C LEU A 217 4.16 -13.07 10.29
N ILE A 218 5.26 -13.71 9.90
CA ILE A 218 6.60 -13.39 10.42
C ILE A 218 6.92 -11.92 10.17
N PHE A 219 6.69 -11.43 8.96
CA PHE A 219 7.01 -10.06 8.58
C PHE A 219 6.23 -9.02 9.39
N LEU A 220 4.93 -9.26 9.61
CA LEU A 220 4.07 -8.42 10.45
C LEU A 220 4.50 -8.47 11.92
N VAL A 221 4.85 -9.64 12.45
CA VAL A 221 5.36 -9.77 13.83
C VAL A 221 6.67 -9.01 14.00
N VAL A 222 7.63 -9.18 13.09
CA VAL A 222 8.90 -8.45 13.11
C VAL A 222 8.67 -6.94 12.98
N ALA A 223 7.77 -6.51 12.11
CA ALA A 223 7.40 -5.11 11.98
C ALA A 223 6.77 -4.55 13.27
N LEU A 224 5.84 -5.29 13.88
CA LEU A 224 5.18 -4.89 15.13
C LEU A 224 6.18 -4.71 16.28
N PHE A 225 7.12 -5.65 16.44
CA PHE A 225 8.16 -5.55 17.47
C PHE A 225 9.19 -4.45 17.17
N SER A 226 9.59 -4.27 15.91
CA SER A 226 10.63 -3.32 15.50
C SER A 226 10.16 -1.86 15.51
N LEU A 227 8.95 -1.61 15.03
CA LEU A 227 8.36 -0.27 14.98
C LEU A 227 8.03 0.28 16.37
N ARG A 228 7.97 -0.60 17.39
CA ARG A 228 7.48 -0.30 18.73
C ARG A 228 6.06 0.31 18.65
N ARG A 229 5.44 0.58 19.79
CA ARG A 229 4.04 0.99 19.88
C ARG A 229 3.80 2.47 19.48
N SER A 230 4.38 2.94 18.38
CA SER A 230 4.12 4.29 17.84
C SER A 230 2.69 4.41 17.33
N ALA A 231 2.14 5.63 17.40
CA ALA A 231 0.82 5.95 16.90
C ALA A 231 0.65 5.71 15.38
N ARG A 232 1.75 5.57 14.63
CA ARG A 232 1.75 5.36 13.17
C ARG A 232 1.91 3.89 12.76
N THR A 233 2.18 2.98 13.70
CA THR A 233 2.47 1.57 13.41
C THR A 233 1.36 0.90 12.61
N HIS A 234 0.09 1.18 12.95
CA HIS A 234 -1.06 0.57 12.27
C HIS A 234 -1.14 0.93 10.77
N ILE A 235 -0.73 2.13 10.37
CA ILE A 235 -0.73 2.56 8.96
C ILE A 235 0.27 1.70 8.18
N VAL A 236 1.47 1.53 8.75
CA VAL A 236 2.50 0.67 8.16
C VAL A 236 2.00 -0.77 8.08
N LEU A 237 1.44 -1.31 9.15
CA LEU A 237 0.90 -2.68 9.17
C LEU A 237 -0.21 -2.88 8.13
N LEU A 238 -1.09 -1.90 7.91
CA LEU A 238 -2.13 -1.96 6.89
C LEU A 238 -1.51 -2.03 5.48
N GLU A 239 -0.48 -1.22 5.22
CA GLU A 239 0.23 -1.22 3.94
C GLU A 239 0.99 -2.54 3.71
N LEU A 240 1.64 -3.07 4.75
CA LEU A 240 2.28 -4.39 4.72
C LEU A 240 1.25 -5.51 4.49
N SER A 241 0.07 -5.42 5.10
CA SER A 241 -1.00 -6.43 4.97
C SER A 241 -1.70 -6.38 3.61
N THR A 242 -1.58 -5.26 2.88
CA THR A 242 -2.23 -5.10 1.56
C THR A 242 -1.22 -5.26 0.44
N VAL A 243 -0.33 -4.26 0.27
CA VAL A 243 0.71 -4.27 -0.77
C VAL A 243 1.74 -5.37 -0.49
N GLY A 244 2.16 -5.51 0.76
CA GLY A 244 3.15 -6.53 1.15
C GLY A 244 2.62 -7.95 1.00
N ALA A 245 1.37 -8.22 1.40
CA ALA A 245 0.76 -9.53 1.24
C ALA A 245 0.69 -9.96 -0.23
N LEU A 246 0.25 -9.06 -1.12
CA LEU A 246 0.22 -9.32 -2.56
C LEU A 246 1.63 -9.55 -3.11
N GLY A 247 2.60 -8.72 -2.70
CA GLY A 247 3.98 -8.83 -3.17
C GLY A 247 4.70 -10.09 -2.71
N ILE A 248 4.51 -10.48 -1.45
CA ILE A 248 5.03 -11.73 -0.89
C ILE A 248 4.40 -12.91 -1.63
N PHE A 249 3.08 -12.92 -1.84
CA PHE A 249 2.41 -14.00 -2.57
C PHE A 249 2.93 -14.15 -4.00
N LEU A 250 2.96 -13.06 -4.78
CA LEU A 250 3.44 -13.11 -6.17
C LEU A 250 4.91 -13.51 -6.24
N SER A 251 5.77 -12.93 -5.39
CA SER A 251 7.18 -13.32 -5.34
C SER A 251 7.33 -14.80 -4.98
N THR A 252 6.66 -15.27 -3.92
CA THR A 252 6.74 -16.67 -3.49
C THR A 252 6.28 -17.62 -4.60
N ALA A 253 5.17 -17.33 -5.28
CA ALA A 253 4.67 -18.16 -6.37
C ALA A 253 5.65 -18.24 -7.55
N MET A 254 6.27 -17.12 -7.92
CA MET A 254 7.22 -17.07 -9.02
C MET A 254 8.56 -17.74 -8.65
N GLU A 255 9.07 -17.51 -7.44
CA GLU A 255 10.28 -18.17 -6.94
C GLU A 255 10.07 -19.68 -6.80
N MET A 256 8.92 -20.14 -6.32
CA MET A 256 8.60 -21.58 -6.29
C MET A 256 8.57 -22.18 -7.69
N ARG A 257 7.99 -21.48 -8.67
CA ARG A 257 8.03 -21.90 -10.07
C ARG A 257 9.47 -22.00 -10.57
N ASP A 258 10.28 -20.96 -10.36
CA ASP A 258 11.64 -20.89 -10.87
C ASP A 258 12.54 -21.94 -10.20
N ILE A 259 12.51 -22.08 -8.87
CA ILE A 259 13.16 -23.16 -8.12
C ILE A 259 12.74 -24.53 -8.64
N ASN A 260 11.44 -24.74 -8.87
CA ASN A 260 10.92 -26.00 -9.38
C ASN A 260 11.50 -26.38 -10.74
N MET A 261 11.85 -25.40 -11.59
CA MET A 261 12.39 -25.65 -12.93
C MET A 261 13.93 -25.69 -12.94
N GLU A 262 14.58 -24.71 -12.29
CA GLU A 262 16.03 -24.53 -12.31
C GLU A 262 16.77 -25.64 -11.54
N TRP A 263 16.18 -26.13 -10.45
CA TRP A 263 16.79 -27.19 -9.63
C TRP A 263 16.36 -28.60 -10.04
N ASP A 264 15.51 -28.71 -11.07
CA ASP A 264 15.03 -30.00 -11.54
C ASP A 264 16.13 -30.78 -12.28
N ARG A 265 16.54 -31.91 -11.70
CA ARG A 265 17.49 -32.85 -12.31
C ARG A 265 16.83 -34.13 -12.80
N SER A 266 15.50 -34.20 -12.83
CA SER A 266 14.78 -35.38 -13.31
C SER A 266 15.12 -35.66 -14.79
N PRO A 267 15.14 -36.93 -15.20
CA PRO A 267 15.26 -37.26 -16.62
C PRO A 267 14.06 -36.68 -17.39
N PRO A 268 14.26 -36.18 -18.62
CA PRO A 268 13.17 -35.70 -19.46
C PRO A 268 12.28 -36.86 -19.92
N GLN A 269 10.96 -36.67 -19.84
CA GLN A 269 9.95 -37.56 -20.38
C GLN A 269 9.49 -37.00 -21.74
N ILE A 270 9.64 -37.79 -22.80
CA ILE A 270 9.26 -37.40 -24.16
C ILE A 270 7.91 -38.02 -24.48
N HIS A 271 6.93 -37.18 -24.80
CA HIS A 271 5.59 -37.60 -25.21
C HIS A 271 5.34 -37.19 -26.66
N ASN A 272 5.20 -38.17 -27.55
CA ASN A 272 4.78 -37.94 -28.93
C ASN A 272 3.25 -37.78 -28.95
N VAL A 273 2.78 -36.57 -29.23
CA VAL A 273 1.36 -36.23 -29.15
C VAL A 273 0.83 -35.81 -30.50
N ALA A 274 -0.32 -36.37 -30.88
CA ALA A 274 -1.00 -36.03 -32.12
C ALA A 274 -1.58 -34.61 -32.06
N ILE A 275 -1.39 -33.84 -33.13
CA ILE A 275 -2.01 -32.55 -33.33
C ILE A 275 -3.47 -32.78 -33.73
N VAL A 276 -4.38 -32.20 -32.96
CA VAL A 276 -5.83 -32.27 -33.19
C VAL A 276 -6.31 -31.07 -34.00
N ASN A 277 -5.78 -29.88 -33.70
CA ASN A 277 -6.17 -28.66 -34.39
C ASN A 277 -5.06 -27.61 -34.34
N LYS A 278 -5.03 -26.73 -35.34
CA LYS A 278 -4.11 -25.61 -35.44
C LYS A 278 -4.89 -24.37 -35.88
N TYR A 279 -4.91 -23.31 -35.07
CA TYR A 279 -5.71 -22.12 -35.37
C TYR A 279 -5.08 -20.82 -34.86
N GLU A 280 -5.48 -19.72 -35.49
CA GLU A 280 -5.11 -18.35 -35.11
C GLU A 280 -6.29 -17.64 -34.47
N GLN A 281 -6.05 -16.88 -33.40
CA GLN A 281 -7.05 -16.03 -32.78
C GLN A 281 -6.58 -14.58 -32.82
N ARG A 282 -7.38 -13.69 -33.42
CA ARG A 282 -7.10 -12.25 -33.43
C ARG A 282 -7.86 -11.58 -32.30
N SER A 283 -7.18 -10.76 -31.51
CA SER A 283 -7.82 -9.94 -30.48
C SER A 283 -8.70 -8.85 -31.13
N SER A 284 -9.87 -8.60 -30.54
CA SER A 284 -10.86 -7.62 -31.03
C SER A 284 -10.57 -6.16 -30.62
N GLY A 285 -9.42 -5.90 -30.02
CA GLY A 285 -9.05 -4.59 -29.48
C GLY A 285 -8.47 -3.61 -30.50
N ARG A 286 -8.31 -2.34 -30.08
CA ARG A 286 -7.71 -1.25 -30.87
C ARG A 286 -6.29 -1.58 -31.36
N ARG A 287 -5.57 -2.46 -30.67
CA ARG A 287 -4.33 -3.10 -31.12
C ARG A 287 -4.62 -4.57 -31.42
N LYS A 288 -4.74 -4.91 -32.71
CA LYS A 288 -4.96 -6.27 -33.18
C LYS A 288 -3.69 -7.09 -32.93
N ARG A 289 -3.77 -8.11 -32.08
CA ARG A 289 -2.70 -9.10 -31.84
C ARG A 289 -3.21 -10.46 -32.30
N THR A 290 -2.39 -11.19 -33.07
CA THR A 290 -2.68 -12.57 -33.47
C THR A 290 -1.98 -13.52 -32.50
N HIS A 291 -2.75 -14.41 -31.90
CA HIS A 291 -2.28 -15.51 -31.05
C HIS A 291 -2.35 -16.81 -31.85
N TYR A 292 -1.33 -17.65 -31.71
CA TYR A 292 -1.19 -18.88 -32.47
C TYR A 292 -1.34 -20.05 -31.52
N TYR A 293 -2.33 -20.91 -31.77
CA TYR A 293 -2.67 -22.02 -30.90
C TYR A 293 -2.52 -23.35 -31.62
N VAL A 294 -1.97 -24.32 -30.90
CA VAL A 294 -1.94 -25.73 -31.31
C VAL A 294 -2.61 -26.54 -30.24
N VAL A 295 -3.60 -27.32 -30.66
CA VAL A 295 -4.36 -28.23 -29.82
C VAL A 295 -3.85 -29.63 -30.09
N VAL A 296 -3.39 -30.32 -29.06
CA VAL A 296 -2.93 -31.71 -29.13
C VAL A 296 -3.82 -32.60 -28.27
N LYS A 297 -3.74 -33.92 -28.47
CA LYS A 297 -4.30 -34.85 -27.49
C LYS A 297 -3.58 -34.69 -26.15
N ASP A 298 -4.34 -34.57 -25.06
CA ASP A 298 -3.75 -34.50 -23.73
C ASP A 298 -3.05 -35.84 -23.45
N TRP A 299 -1.75 -35.81 -23.15
CA TRP A 299 -0.97 -37.02 -22.88
C TRP A 299 -1.06 -37.44 -21.41
N ARG A 300 -1.65 -36.60 -20.55
CA ARG A 300 -1.85 -36.90 -19.13
C ARG A 300 -3.13 -37.73 -18.91
N CYS A 301 -4.10 -37.63 -19.81
CA CYS A 301 -5.35 -38.38 -19.76
C CYS A 301 -5.89 -38.68 -21.17
N GLN A 302 -6.53 -39.83 -21.35
CA GLN A 302 -7.05 -40.23 -22.68
C GLN A 302 -8.29 -39.42 -23.13
N CYS A 303 -8.87 -38.59 -22.28
CA CYS A 303 -10.19 -37.98 -22.50
C CYS A 303 -10.17 -36.51 -22.92
N GLY A 304 -8.99 -35.91 -23.15
CA GLY A 304 -8.85 -34.47 -23.32
C GLY A 304 -8.00 -34.02 -24.49
N ASN A 305 -8.03 -32.70 -24.70
CA ASN A 305 -7.08 -31.99 -25.55
C ASN A 305 -6.34 -30.95 -24.71
N TYR A 306 -5.06 -30.73 -25.00
CA TYR A 306 -4.26 -29.68 -24.39
C TYR A 306 -3.97 -28.58 -25.41
N LYS A 307 -4.09 -27.31 -24.99
CA LYS A 307 -3.90 -26.15 -25.86
C LYS A 307 -2.58 -25.45 -25.53
N PHE A 308 -1.66 -25.42 -26.49
CA PHE A 308 -0.46 -24.61 -26.45
C PHE A 308 -0.70 -23.27 -27.13
N GLU A 309 -0.30 -22.18 -26.47
CA GLU A 309 -0.01 -20.92 -27.14
C GLU A 309 1.47 -20.92 -27.53
N MET A 310 1.80 -20.51 -28.75
CA MET A 310 3.17 -20.49 -29.23
C MET A 310 3.48 -19.26 -30.09
N SER A 311 4.77 -19.03 -30.33
CA SER A 311 5.20 -17.97 -31.22
C SER A 311 4.81 -18.30 -32.67
N ARG A 312 4.63 -17.25 -33.50
CA ARG A 312 4.37 -17.39 -34.94
C ARG A 312 5.42 -18.27 -35.63
N ALA A 313 6.68 -18.11 -35.26
CA ALA A 313 7.79 -18.87 -35.84
C ALA A 313 7.60 -20.37 -35.57
N MET A 314 7.35 -20.75 -34.31
CA MET A 314 7.15 -22.14 -33.90
C MET A 314 5.90 -22.76 -34.55
N TYR A 315 4.81 -22.00 -34.64
CA TYR A 315 3.56 -22.41 -35.28
C TYR A 315 3.72 -22.71 -36.78
N ASN A 316 4.50 -21.88 -37.48
CA ASN A 316 4.74 -22.02 -38.91
C ASN A 316 5.70 -23.18 -39.23
N SER A 317 6.61 -23.52 -38.31
CA SER A 317 7.51 -24.66 -38.48
C SER A 317 6.85 -26.02 -38.21
N ILE A 318 5.60 -26.05 -37.75
CA ILE A 318 4.84 -27.30 -37.61
C ILE A 318 4.36 -27.75 -38.98
N GLY A 319 4.97 -28.85 -39.48
CA GLY A 319 4.60 -29.49 -40.73
C GLY A 319 3.98 -30.88 -40.61
N GLY A 320 4.23 -31.61 -39.52
CA GLY A 320 3.69 -32.96 -39.30
C GLY A 320 2.41 -33.02 -38.46
N ASP A 321 1.84 -34.23 -38.32
CA ASP A 321 0.62 -34.51 -37.54
C ASP A 321 0.90 -34.75 -36.05
N SER A 322 2.16 -34.66 -35.63
CA SER A 322 2.56 -34.84 -34.23
C SER A 322 3.69 -33.91 -33.82
N ILE A 323 3.76 -33.62 -32.53
CA ILE A 323 4.86 -32.91 -31.88
C ILE A 323 5.37 -33.73 -30.70
N SER A 324 6.63 -33.51 -30.33
CA SER A 324 7.26 -34.15 -29.17
C SER A 324 7.26 -33.17 -28.01
N VAL A 325 6.50 -33.46 -26.95
CA VAL A 325 6.46 -32.65 -25.72
C VAL A 325 7.49 -33.20 -24.73
N ILE A 326 8.43 -32.35 -24.31
CA ILE A 326 9.43 -32.72 -23.32
C ILE A 326 9.00 -32.19 -21.96
N GLN A 327 8.57 -33.13 -21.11
CA GLN A 327 8.09 -32.89 -19.76
C GLN A 327 9.16 -33.29 -18.75
N LYS A 328 9.23 -32.57 -17.63
CA LYS A 328 10.00 -32.96 -16.46
C LYS A 328 9.13 -32.95 -15.21
N SER A 329 9.56 -33.68 -14.17
CA SER A 329 8.78 -33.87 -12.95
C SER A 329 8.72 -32.62 -12.07
N GLY A 330 9.70 -31.72 -12.18
CA GLY A 330 9.85 -30.56 -11.31
C GLY A 330 10.56 -30.91 -10.00
N TYR A 331 11.46 -30.03 -9.54
CA TYR A 331 12.17 -30.22 -8.27
C TYR A 331 11.23 -30.25 -7.05
N LEU A 332 10.17 -29.42 -7.08
CA LEU A 332 9.13 -29.37 -6.04
C LEU A 332 7.95 -30.32 -6.37
N GLY A 333 8.09 -31.17 -7.39
CA GLY A 333 7.05 -32.08 -7.83
C GLY A 333 5.94 -31.41 -8.64
N TYR A 334 6.16 -30.21 -9.19
CA TYR A 334 5.25 -29.59 -10.14
C TYR A 334 5.70 -29.89 -11.57
N PRO A 335 4.98 -30.74 -12.32
CA PRO A 335 5.38 -31.09 -13.68
C PRO A 335 5.41 -29.86 -14.58
N TRP A 336 6.43 -29.76 -15.43
CA TRP A 336 6.61 -28.64 -16.34
C TRP A 336 7.12 -29.10 -17.69
N ILE A 337 6.82 -28.31 -18.71
CA ILE A 337 7.24 -28.52 -20.09
C ILE A 337 8.44 -27.64 -20.35
N SER A 338 9.58 -28.27 -20.62
CA SER A 338 10.83 -27.57 -20.90
C SER A 338 10.87 -27.05 -22.34
N GLN A 339 10.43 -27.89 -23.27
CA GLN A 339 10.40 -27.57 -24.69
C GLN A 339 9.39 -28.44 -25.44
N VAL A 340 9.00 -27.96 -26.61
CA VAL A 340 8.24 -28.70 -27.60
C VAL A 340 9.12 -28.83 -28.83
N LEU A 341 9.47 -30.06 -29.20
CA LEU A 341 10.24 -30.34 -30.41
C LEU A 341 9.28 -30.64 -31.56
N LEU A 342 9.57 -30.04 -32.69
CA LEU A 342 8.84 -30.27 -33.93
C LEU A 342 9.48 -31.48 -34.60
N ASN A 343 8.69 -32.50 -34.91
CA ASN A 343 9.19 -33.64 -35.65
C ASN A 343 9.57 -33.14 -37.05
N PRO A 344 10.88 -33.16 -37.42
CA PRO A 344 11.25 -32.83 -38.78
C PRO A 344 10.52 -33.80 -39.68
N HIS A 345 9.90 -33.30 -40.75
CA HIS A 345 9.25 -34.14 -41.74
C HIS A 345 10.19 -35.29 -42.11
N ASN A 346 9.70 -36.52 -41.96
CA ASN A 346 10.14 -37.63 -42.80
C ASN A 346 9.73 -37.21 -44.23
N PHE A 347 10.62 -36.50 -44.92
CA PHE A 347 10.49 -36.20 -46.34
C PHE A 347 10.71 -37.46 -47.16
#